data_AF-A0A135YQI0-F1
#
_entry.id   AF-A0A135YQI0-F1
#
_cell.length_a   1.000
_cell.length_b   1.000
_cell.length_c   1.000
_cell.angle_alpha   90.00
_cell.angle_beta   90.00
_cell.angle_gamma   90.00
#
_symmetry.space_group_name_H-M   'P 1'
#
loop_
_entity.id
_entity.type
_entity.pdbx_description
1 polymer ?
#
loop_
_entity_poly.entity_id
_entity_poly.type
_entity_poly.pdbx_seq_one_letter_code
_entity_poly.pdbx_strand_id
1 'polypeptide(L)'
;MNPDFAIVLNYQLNDKADADFLVKTARNIGARAVMTDRQTEDFKTACAKYTIFLANPENSTDLTKDNVIDTMVNNRKAGKTTIINVPVEAGKFSAATQAMLDTINDWMHQFGHAFNEGKTSALTSSDGFILENRHANYQKYVFLPSPLPDKIVVEGLVEEPNRVEWIEHRTDLDFNYKDQKLTINLVKPDDEFAWQVLRIQAHRPEDDILETKF
;
A
#
# COMPACT_ATOMS: atom_id res chain seq x y z
N MET A 1 -13.88 1.21 16.94
CA MET A 1 -13.41 0.48 15.75
C MET A 1 -12.03 1.03 15.45
N ASN A 2 -10.95 0.26 15.64
CA ASN A 2 -9.61 0.74 15.27
C ASN A 2 -9.62 0.93 13.74
N PRO A 3 -9.19 2.09 13.23
CA PRO A 3 -9.09 2.25 11.79
C PRO A 3 -8.04 1.26 11.26
N ASP A 4 -8.35 0.55 10.17
CA ASP A 4 -7.42 -0.38 9.52
C ASP A 4 -6.33 0.44 8.82
N PHE A 5 -5.27 0.75 9.55
CA PHE A 5 -4.09 1.44 9.04
C PHE A 5 -3.07 0.42 8.55
N ALA A 6 -2.61 0.57 7.31
CA ALA A 6 -1.56 -0.32 6.80
C ALA A 6 -0.18 0.02 7.40
N ILE A 7 0.08 1.30 7.67
CA ILE A 7 1.36 1.82 8.18
C ILE A 7 1.12 2.81 9.31
N VAL A 8 1.89 2.65 10.39
CA VAL A 8 1.99 3.59 11.52
C VAL A 8 3.46 3.91 11.75
N LEU A 9 3.81 5.19 11.85
CA LEU A 9 5.16 5.61 12.26
C LEU A 9 5.21 5.88 13.76
N ASN A 10 6.05 5.15 14.48
CA ASN A 10 6.31 5.35 15.90
C ASN A 10 7.54 6.26 16.09
N TYR A 11 7.30 7.55 16.34
CA TYR A 11 8.36 8.53 16.54
C TYR A 11 8.95 8.42 17.94
N GLN A 12 10.22 8.00 18.00
CA GLN A 12 11.00 7.88 19.23
C GLN A 12 11.80 9.17 19.44
N LEU A 13 11.31 10.02 20.35
CA LEU A 13 11.83 11.38 20.53
C LEU A 13 12.84 11.44 21.67
N ASN A 14 14.11 11.74 21.36
CA ASN A 14 15.12 11.95 22.39
C ASN A 14 15.09 13.37 22.99
N ASP A 15 14.59 14.36 22.24
CA ASP A 15 14.41 15.75 22.66
C ASP A 15 13.13 16.35 22.01
N LYS A 16 12.85 17.63 22.27
CA LYS A 16 11.77 18.38 21.62
C LYS A 16 11.94 18.33 20.10
N ALA A 17 10.84 18.10 19.39
CA ALA A 17 10.82 17.97 17.94
C ALA A 17 9.61 18.71 17.37
N ASP A 18 9.68 19.09 16.10
CA ASP A 18 8.54 19.71 15.43
C ASP A 18 7.51 18.65 15.05
N ALA A 19 6.44 18.54 15.85
CA ALA A 19 5.34 17.61 15.59
C ALA A 19 4.66 17.88 14.24
N ASP A 20 4.58 19.13 13.77
CA ASP A 20 3.97 19.44 12.48
C ASP A 20 4.77 18.84 11.33
N PHE A 21 6.10 19.01 11.37
CA PHE A 21 7.01 18.40 10.40
C PHE A 21 6.93 16.87 10.40
N LEU A 22 6.94 16.24 11.57
CA LEU A 22 6.90 14.78 11.70
C LEU A 22 5.56 14.21 11.21
N VAL A 23 4.44 14.76 11.64
CA VAL A 23 3.12 14.30 11.19
C VAL A 23 2.93 14.52 9.69
N LYS A 24 3.37 15.67 9.14
CA LYS A 24 3.35 15.93 7.70
C LYS A 24 4.18 14.90 6.92
N THR A 25 5.35 14.54 7.44
CA THR A 25 6.22 13.52 6.84
C THR A 25 5.48 12.17 6.76
N ALA A 26 4.88 11.73 7.87
CA ALA A 26 4.10 10.49 7.90
C ALA A 26 2.97 10.50 6.85
N ARG A 27 2.22 11.60 6.77
CA ARG A 27 1.14 11.77 5.78
C ARG A 27 1.66 11.68 4.35
N ASN A 28 2.79 12.32 4.06
CA ASN A 28 3.32 12.41 2.70
C ASN A 28 3.77 11.04 2.17
N ILE A 29 4.34 10.20 3.03
CA ILE A 29 4.74 8.83 2.65
C ILE A 29 3.57 7.83 2.66
N GLY A 30 2.33 8.31 2.86
CA GLY A 30 1.14 7.47 2.83
C GLY A 30 0.76 6.80 4.15
N ALA A 31 1.46 7.07 5.26
CA ALA A 31 1.01 6.63 6.58
C ALA A 31 -0.26 7.40 6.99
N ARG A 32 -1.15 6.71 7.70
CA ARG A 32 -2.46 7.25 8.14
C ARG A 32 -2.57 7.36 9.65
N ALA A 33 -1.53 6.96 10.36
CA ALA A 33 -1.40 7.14 11.78
C ALA A 33 0.07 7.29 12.19
N VAL A 34 0.27 7.89 13.34
CA VAL A 34 1.57 8.01 14.02
C VAL A 34 1.41 7.63 15.49
N MET A 35 2.52 7.28 16.13
CA MET A 35 2.62 7.06 17.56
C MET A 35 3.78 7.87 18.11
N THR A 36 3.66 8.26 19.37
CA THR A 36 4.77 8.83 20.14
C THR A 36 4.45 8.69 21.63
N ASP A 37 5.48 8.57 22.45
CA ASP A 37 5.40 8.56 23.91
C ASP A 37 5.60 9.97 24.54
N ARG A 38 5.88 10.98 23.71
CA ARG A 38 6.18 12.35 24.14
C ARG A 38 5.43 13.39 23.31
N GLN A 39 5.33 14.62 23.82
CA GLN A 39 4.72 15.76 23.09
C GLN A 39 3.31 15.47 22.56
N THR A 40 2.52 14.68 23.31
CA THR A 40 1.24 14.12 22.86
C THR A 40 0.24 15.19 22.41
N GLU A 41 0.15 16.35 23.07
CA GLU A 41 -0.77 17.42 22.68
C GLU A 41 -0.35 18.12 21.37
N ASP A 42 0.95 18.32 21.15
CA ASP A 42 1.47 18.87 19.89
C ASP A 42 1.18 17.91 18.74
N PHE A 43 1.39 16.60 18.96
CA PHE A 43 1.05 15.56 18.00
C PHE A 43 -0.45 15.45 17.75
N LYS A 44 -1.31 15.55 18.76
CA LYS A 44 -2.78 15.58 18.57
C LYS A 44 -3.19 16.72 17.64
N THR A 45 -2.63 17.91 17.87
CA THR A 45 -2.91 19.11 17.07
C THR A 45 -2.47 18.93 15.62
N ALA A 46 -1.24 18.44 15.41
CA ALA A 46 -0.72 18.19 14.08
C ALA A 46 -1.51 17.07 13.36
N CYS A 47 -1.82 15.97 14.05
CA CYS A 47 -2.64 14.87 13.52
C CYS A 47 -4.00 15.36 13.03
N ALA A 48 -4.69 16.21 13.82
CA ALA A 48 -5.94 16.82 13.41
C ALA A 48 -5.79 17.67 12.15
N LYS A 49 -4.74 18.50 12.07
CA LYS A 49 -4.43 19.34 10.89
C LYS A 49 -4.25 18.54 9.61
N TYR A 50 -3.55 17.40 9.67
CA TYR A 50 -3.26 16.57 8.50
C TYR A 50 -4.23 15.41 8.29
N THR A 51 -5.28 15.31 9.13
CA THR A 51 -6.30 14.26 9.08
C THR A 51 -5.68 12.85 9.15
N ILE A 52 -4.66 12.69 9.99
CA ILE A 52 -4.10 11.39 10.36
C ILE A 52 -4.31 11.12 11.85
N PHE A 53 -4.20 9.87 12.27
CA PHE A 53 -4.53 9.48 13.63
C PHE A 53 -3.30 9.45 14.56
N LEU A 54 -3.48 9.86 15.81
CA LEU A 54 -2.52 9.57 16.87
C LEU A 54 -2.92 8.25 17.54
N ALA A 55 -2.21 7.17 17.20
CA ALA A 55 -2.48 5.83 17.71
C ALA A 55 -1.95 5.62 19.12
N ASN A 56 -2.55 4.66 19.83
CA ASN A 56 -2.09 4.23 21.13
C ASN A 56 -0.75 3.48 21.01
N PRO A 57 0.07 3.45 22.07
CA PRO A 57 1.29 2.64 22.12
C PRO A 57 1.02 1.15 21.82
N GLU A 58 1.81 0.58 20.93
CA GLU A 58 1.75 -0.81 20.44
C GLU A 58 3.16 -1.28 20.08
N ASN A 59 3.33 -2.60 19.92
CA ASN A 59 4.61 -3.17 19.55
C ASN A 59 5.03 -2.72 18.15
N SER A 60 6.25 -2.22 18.07
CA SER A 60 6.85 -1.64 16.86
C SER A 60 8.10 -2.43 16.48
N THR A 61 8.57 -2.24 15.25
CA THR A 61 9.75 -2.93 14.71
C THR A 61 10.71 -1.92 14.11
N ASP A 62 12.01 -2.15 14.31
CA ASP A 62 13.06 -1.41 13.63
C ASP A 62 13.23 -1.99 12.22
N LEU A 63 13.01 -1.15 11.22
CA LEU A 63 13.15 -1.51 9.81
C LEU A 63 14.23 -0.66 9.17
N THR A 64 14.72 -1.13 8.03
CA THR A 64 15.70 -0.43 7.20
C THR A 64 15.14 -0.31 5.80
N LYS A 65 15.80 0.52 4.97
CA LYS A 65 15.45 0.63 3.54
C LYS A 65 15.41 -0.73 2.82
N ASP A 66 16.19 -1.71 3.27
CA ASP A 66 16.36 -2.99 2.57
C ASP A 66 15.23 -3.99 2.89
N ASN A 67 14.51 -3.84 4.02
CA ASN A 67 13.49 -4.80 4.45
C ASN A 67 12.10 -4.19 4.67
N VAL A 68 11.97 -2.86 4.58
CA VAL A 68 10.75 -2.17 4.97
C VAL A 68 9.57 -2.51 4.05
N ILE A 69 9.78 -2.52 2.73
CA ILE A 69 8.72 -2.84 1.76
C ILE A 69 8.27 -4.29 1.91
N ASP A 70 9.20 -5.24 1.99
CA ASP A 70 8.87 -6.66 2.21
C ASP A 70 8.06 -6.87 3.48
N THR A 71 8.45 -6.20 4.57
CA THR A 71 7.76 -6.31 5.85
C THR A 71 6.35 -5.71 5.76
N MET A 72 6.23 -4.52 5.15
CA MET A 72 4.94 -3.86 4.91
C MET A 72 3.99 -4.76 4.14
N VAL A 73 4.46 -5.32 3.02
CA VAL A 73 3.68 -6.17 2.13
C VAL A 73 3.26 -7.47 2.83
N ASN A 74 4.17 -8.14 3.53
CA ASN A 74 3.88 -9.37 4.25
C ASN A 74 2.89 -9.17 5.41
N ASN A 75 3.03 -8.08 6.16
CA ASN A 75 2.05 -7.72 7.19
C ASN A 75 0.68 -7.44 6.56
N ARG A 76 0.65 -6.73 5.42
CA ARG A 76 -0.61 -6.44 4.74
C ARG A 76 -1.31 -7.69 4.23
N LYS A 77 -0.56 -8.62 3.64
CA LYS A 77 -1.04 -9.97 3.26
C LYS A 77 -1.67 -10.70 4.45
N ALA A 78 -1.07 -10.56 5.64
CA ALA A 78 -1.57 -11.15 6.88
C ALA A 78 -2.71 -10.36 7.57
N GLY A 79 -3.19 -9.26 6.95
CA GLY A 79 -4.21 -8.38 7.54
C GLY A 79 -3.71 -7.60 8.76
N LYS A 80 -2.39 -7.37 8.88
CA LYS A 80 -1.74 -6.69 10.00
C LYS A 80 -1.25 -5.30 9.59
N THR A 81 -1.27 -4.39 10.57
CA THR A 81 -0.60 -3.10 10.49
C THR A 81 0.91 -3.25 10.64
N THR A 82 1.67 -2.44 9.90
CA THR A 82 3.11 -2.32 10.11
C THR A 82 3.39 -1.08 10.95
N ILE A 83 3.95 -1.27 12.14
CA ILE A 83 4.33 -0.20 13.06
C ILE A 83 5.85 -0.05 13.06
N ILE A 84 6.34 1.05 12.51
CA ILE A 84 7.76 1.26 12.20
C ILE A 84 8.34 2.25 13.22
N ASN A 85 9.44 1.87 13.88
CA ASN A 85 10.18 2.80 14.71
C ASN A 85 10.92 3.83 13.88
N VAL A 86 10.79 5.10 14.29
CA VAL A 86 11.46 6.24 13.66
C VAL A 86 12.19 7.04 14.73
N PRO A 87 13.49 6.78 14.94
CA PRO A 87 14.32 7.59 15.82
C PRO A 87 14.41 9.04 15.34
N VAL A 88 14.22 9.99 16.27
CA VAL A 88 14.34 11.43 16.01
C VAL A 88 15.32 12.05 17.01
N GLU A 89 16.42 12.58 16.50
CA GLU A 89 17.48 13.19 17.29
C GLU A 89 17.53 14.69 17.00
N ALA A 90 17.34 15.52 18.03
CA ALA A 90 17.28 16.98 17.91
C ALA A 90 16.35 17.46 16.77
N GLY A 91 15.20 16.80 16.61
CA GLY A 91 14.20 17.10 15.58
C GLY A 91 14.57 16.67 14.16
N LYS A 92 15.62 15.86 13.97
CA LYS A 92 16.10 15.42 12.65
C LYS A 92 16.15 13.90 12.55
N PHE A 93 16.04 13.43 11.31
CA PHE A 93 16.26 12.04 10.95
C PHE A 93 17.75 11.80 10.67
N SER A 94 18.23 10.61 11.05
CA SER A 94 19.52 10.12 10.58
C SER A 94 19.46 9.86 9.06
N ALA A 95 20.61 9.76 8.39
CA ALA A 95 20.65 9.39 6.98
C ALA A 95 20.02 8.01 6.70
N ALA A 96 20.18 7.05 7.62
CA ALA A 96 19.58 5.73 7.49
C ALA A 96 18.05 5.78 7.63
N THR A 97 17.55 6.57 8.58
CA THR A 97 16.12 6.81 8.76
C THR A 97 15.53 7.51 7.54
N GLN A 98 16.19 8.54 7.02
CA GLN A 98 15.73 9.23 5.82
C GLN A 98 15.66 8.29 4.62
N ALA A 99 16.71 7.48 4.39
CA ALA A 99 16.73 6.51 3.30
C ALA A 99 15.59 5.48 3.40
N MET A 100 15.25 5.00 4.60
CA MET A 100 14.09 4.13 4.82
C MET A 100 12.78 4.85 4.46
N LEU A 101 12.59 6.09 4.94
CA LEU A 101 11.39 6.87 4.66
C LEU A 101 11.24 7.19 3.16
N ASP A 102 12.35 7.47 2.47
CA ASP A 102 12.37 7.71 1.02
C ASP A 102 11.98 6.43 0.26
N THR A 103 12.51 5.27 0.65
CA THR A 103 12.10 3.97 0.07
C THR A 103 10.61 3.69 0.26
N ILE A 104 10.05 3.99 1.44
CA ILE A 104 8.60 3.89 1.66
C ILE A 104 7.86 4.87 0.73
N ASN A 105 8.31 6.13 0.68
CA ASN A 105 7.66 7.18 -0.09
C ASN A 105 7.59 6.83 -1.59
N ASP A 106 8.70 6.38 -2.17
CA ASP A 106 8.78 6.07 -3.60
C ASP A 106 7.82 4.92 -3.96
N TRP A 107 7.82 3.86 -3.15
CA TRP A 107 6.91 2.73 -3.36
C TRP A 107 5.44 3.10 -3.11
N MET A 108 5.15 3.86 -2.04
CA MET A 108 3.80 4.30 -1.70
C MET A 108 3.26 5.36 -2.67
N HIS A 109 4.13 6.14 -3.32
CA HIS A 109 3.71 7.06 -4.36
C HIS A 109 3.04 6.29 -5.51
N GLN A 110 3.61 5.14 -5.87
CA GLN A 110 3.11 4.33 -6.96
C GLN A 110 1.96 3.41 -6.55
N PHE A 111 2.09 2.73 -5.41
CA PHE A 111 1.20 1.64 -5.02
C PHE A 111 0.37 1.92 -3.77
N GLY A 112 0.51 3.11 -3.17
CA GLY A 112 -0.08 3.43 -1.87
C GLY A 112 -1.61 3.40 -1.86
N HIS A 113 -2.28 3.66 -2.99
CA HIS A 113 -3.72 3.50 -3.11
C HIS A 113 -4.12 2.03 -2.98
N ALA A 114 -3.52 1.15 -3.78
CA ALA A 114 -3.77 -0.29 -3.73
C ALA A 114 -3.45 -0.88 -2.35
N PHE A 115 -2.39 -0.39 -1.71
CA PHE A 115 -1.94 -0.86 -0.41
C PHE A 115 -2.85 -0.42 0.75
N ASN A 116 -3.15 0.88 0.85
CA ASN A 116 -3.95 1.44 1.94
C ASN A 116 -5.43 1.08 1.83
N GLU A 117 -5.98 1.06 0.61
CA GLU A 117 -7.40 0.78 0.40
C GLU A 117 -7.68 -0.71 0.18
N GLY A 118 -6.63 -1.51 -0.04
CA GLY A 118 -6.74 -2.95 -0.13
C GLY A 118 -7.37 -3.57 1.11
N LYS A 119 -8.00 -4.72 0.97
CA LYS A 119 -8.39 -5.66 2.04
C LYS A 119 -8.06 -7.07 1.55
N THR A 120 -7.89 -8.02 2.45
CA THR A 120 -7.64 -9.42 2.07
C THR A 120 -8.72 -9.90 1.10
N SER A 121 -8.29 -10.48 -0.02
CA SER A 121 -9.19 -11.05 -1.03
C SER A 121 -9.41 -12.55 -0.79
N ALA A 122 -10.55 -13.06 -1.25
CA ALA A 122 -10.78 -14.50 -1.36
C ALA A 122 -10.16 -15.10 -2.64
N LEU A 123 -9.76 -14.25 -3.60
CA LEU A 123 -9.08 -14.67 -4.83
C LEU A 123 -7.68 -15.19 -4.52
N THR A 124 -7.24 -16.15 -5.32
CA THR A 124 -5.89 -16.70 -5.23
C THR A 124 -5.11 -16.37 -6.51
N SER A 125 -3.79 -16.32 -6.37
CA SER A 125 -2.89 -16.26 -7.52
C SER A 125 -1.83 -17.34 -7.40
N SER A 126 -1.34 -17.84 -8.54
CA SER A 126 -0.23 -18.78 -8.61
C SER A 126 1.08 -18.19 -8.07
N ASP A 127 1.20 -16.86 -8.04
CA ASP A 127 2.31 -16.13 -7.43
C ASP A 127 1.81 -14.88 -6.71
N GLY A 128 2.51 -14.44 -5.68
CA GLY A 128 2.16 -13.24 -4.92
C GLY A 128 0.90 -13.40 -4.05
N PHE A 129 0.13 -12.32 -3.92
CA PHE A 129 -1.17 -12.32 -3.22
C PHE A 129 -2.07 -11.19 -3.74
N ILE A 130 -3.35 -11.27 -3.38
CA ILE A 130 -4.37 -10.36 -3.89
C ILE A 130 -5.01 -9.56 -2.75
N LEU A 131 -5.11 -8.25 -2.96
CA LEU A 131 -5.99 -7.38 -2.18
C LEU A 131 -7.15 -6.90 -3.05
N GLU A 132 -8.34 -6.80 -2.46
CA GLU A 132 -9.50 -6.15 -3.06
C GLU A 132 -9.57 -4.71 -2.60
N ASN A 133 -9.98 -3.78 -3.45
CA ASN A 133 -10.28 -2.44 -2.97
C ASN A 133 -11.53 -2.47 -2.06
N ARG A 134 -11.44 -1.86 -0.87
CA ARG A 134 -12.53 -1.82 0.11
C ARG A 134 -13.72 -0.94 -0.32
N HIS A 135 -13.49 0.04 -1.18
CA HIS A 135 -14.47 1.02 -1.64
C HIS A 135 -14.94 0.74 -3.08
N ALA A 136 -14.09 0.12 -3.90
CA ALA A 136 -14.35 -0.20 -5.31
C ALA A 136 -14.15 -1.70 -5.55
N ASN A 137 -15.12 -2.53 -5.16
CA ASN A 137 -15.04 -3.99 -5.25
C ASN A 137 -14.80 -4.55 -6.67
N TYR A 138 -14.96 -3.72 -7.71
CA TYR A 138 -14.60 -4.06 -9.07
C TYR A 138 -13.06 -4.06 -9.31
N GLN A 139 -12.27 -3.42 -8.43
CA GLN A 139 -10.80 -3.40 -8.47
C GLN A 139 -10.19 -4.45 -7.53
N LYS A 140 -9.26 -5.24 -8.09
CA LYS A 140 -8.39 -6.15 -7.36
C LYS A 140 -6.95 -5.86 -7.72
N TYR A 141 -6.05 -6.03 -6.78
CA TYR A 141 -4.64 -5.72 -6.92
C TYR A 141 -3.82 -6.96 -6.62
N VAL A 142 -3.01 -7.40 -7.58
CA VAL A 142 -2.10 -8.53 -7.40
C VAL A 142 -0.71 -7.98 -7.11
N PHE A 143 -0.20 -8.29 -5.92
CA PHE A 143 1.13 -7.92 -5.46
C PHE A 143 2.09 -9.06 -5.77
N LEU A 144 3.11 -8.78 -6.57
CA LEU A 144 4.07 -9.77 -7.06
C LEU A 144 5.49 -9.42 -6.58
N PRO A 145 6.21 -10.37 -5.98
CA PRO A 145 7.61 -10.15 -5.64
C PRO A 145 8.48 -10.18 -6.91
N SER A 146 9.57 -9.42 -6.90
CA SER A 146 10.64 -9.56 -7.90
C SER A 146 11.58 -10.72 -7.53
N PRO A 147 12.07 -11.52 -8.49
CA PRO A 147 11.82 -11.42 -9.94
C PRO A 147 10.42 -11.90 -10.34
N LEU A 148 9.85 -11.26 -11.36
CA LEU A 148 8.53 -11.61 -11.88
C LEU A 148 8.55 -12.95 -12.66
N PRO A 149 7.54 -13.81 -12.51
CA PRO A 149 7.35 -14.94 -13.41
C PRO A 149 6.88 -14.46 -14.79
N ASP A 150 7.02 -15.28 -15.83
CA ASP A 150 6.53 -14.95 -17.18
C ASP A 150 5.00 -14.83 -17.25
N LYS A 151 4.30 -15.53 -16.37
CA LYS A 151 2.84 -15.56 -16.31
C LYS A 151 2.34 -15.86 -14.90
N ILE A 152 1.13 -15.41 -14.63
CA ILE A 152 0.39 -15.80 -13.43
C ILE A 152 -1.01 -16.28 -13.79
N VAL A 153 -1.58 -17.08 -12.90
CA VAL A 153 -2.99 -17.51 -12.96
C VAL A 153 -3.70 -16.97 -11.72
N VAL A 154 -4.84 -16.33 -11.94
CA VAL A 154 -5.74 -15.86 -10.87
C VAL A 154 -7.03 -16.67 -10.92
N GLU A 155 -7.46 -17.16 -9.77
CA GLU A 155 -8.65 -17.99 -9.62
C GLU A 155 -9.65 -17.38 -8.62
N GLY A 156 -10.91 -17.78 -8.74
CA GLY A 156 -12.02 -17.29 -7.90
C GLY A 156 -12.76 -16.08 -8.48
N LEU A 157 -12.35 -15.59 -9.65
CA LEU A 157 -13.13 -14.62 -10.41
C LEU A 157 -14.39 -15.30 -10.96
N VAL A 158 -15.51 -14.60 -10.88
CA VAL A 158 -16.80 -15.10 -11.39
C VAL A 158 -16.93 -14.82 -12.89
N GLU A 159 -16.36 -13.69 -13.34
CA GLU A 159 -16.49 -13.18 -14.70
C GLU A 159 -15.13 -12.73 -15.23
N GLU A 160 -15.04 -12.65 -16.56
CA GLU A 160 -13.88 -12.09 -17.24
C GLU A 160 -13.67 -10.62 -16.82
N PRO A 161 -12.44 -10.20 -16.46
CA PRO A 161 -12.19 -8.79 -16.21
C PRO A 161 -12.21 -7.98 -17.50
N ASN A 162 -12.59 -6.71 -17.39
CA ASN A 162 -12.52 -5.77 -18.50
C ASN A 162 -11.07 -5.42 -18.87
N ARG A 163 -10.18 -5.37 -17.85
CA ARG A 163 -8.79 -4.93 -18.03
C ARG A 163 -7.88 -5.49 -16.95
N VAL A 164 -6.64 -5.74 -17.35
CA VAL A 164 -5.52 -6.00 -16.45
C VAL A 164 -4.39 -5.06 -16.83
N GLU A 165 -3.82 -4.33 -15.88
CA GLU A 165 -2.76 -3.34 -16.16
C GLU A 165 -1.74 -3.25 -15.02
N TRP A 166 -0.51 -2.86 -15.32
CA TRP A 166 0.45 -2.40 -14.31
C TRP A 166 0.02 -1.05 -13.72
N ILE A 167 0.10 -0.89 -12.40
CA ILE A 167 -0.29 0.37 -11.75
C ILE A 167 0.68 1.51 -12.08
N GLU A 168 1.96 1.20 -12.28
CA GLU A 168 3.05 2.15 -12.48
C GLU A 168 2.75 3.22 -13.54
N HIS A 169 2.37 2.75 -14.72
CA HIS A 169 2.12 3.58 -15.89
C HIS A 169 0.79 3.26 -16.58
N ARG A 170 -0.07 2.48 -15.94
CA ARG A 170 -1.34 1.99 -16.52
C ARG A 170 -1.14 1.24 -17.84
N THR A 171 -0.03 0.50 -17.92
CA THR A 171 0.31 -0.32 -19.08
C THR A 171 -0.56 -1.57 -19.07
N ASP A 172 -1.37 -1.75 -20.12
CA ASP A 172 -2.25 -2.91 -20.27
C ASP A 172 -1.43 -4.21 -20.41
N LEU A 173 -1.96 -5.28 -19.84
CA LEU A 173 -1.40 -6.63 -19.88
C LEU A 173 -2.33 -7.56 -20.66
N ASP A 174 -1.73 -8.37 -21.52
CA ASP A 174 -2.46 -9.41 -22.23
C ASP A 174 -2.91 -10.50 -21.24
N PHE A 175 -4.19 -10.86 -21.32
CA PHE A 175 -4.76 -11.92 -20.52
C PHE A 175 -5.74 -12.77 -21.32
N ASN A 176 -6.04 -13.96 -20.80
CA ASN A 176 -7.09 -14.85 -21.29
C ASN A 176 -7.88 -15.38 -20.11
N TYR A 177 -9.22 -15.33 -20.21
CA TYR A 177 -10.11 -15.90 -19.21
C TYR A 177 -10.83 -17.13 -19.75
N LYS A 178 -10.56 -18.28 -19.14
CA LYS A 178 -11.18 -19.55 -19.53
C LYS A 178 -11.33 -20.46 -18.31
N ASP A 179 -12.44 -21.19 -18.22
CA ASP A 179 -12.69 -22.17 -17.16
C ASP A 179 -12.58 -21.55 -15.75
N GLN A 180 -13.04 -20.31 -15.58
CA GLN A 180 -12.95 -19.50 -14.35
C GLN A 180 -11.52 -19.20 -13.87
N LYS A 181 -10.56 -19.22 -14.81
CA LYS A 181 -9.16 -18.88 -14.55
C LYS A 181 -8.71 -17.75 -15.45
N LEU A 182 -8.16 -16.71 -14.85
CA LEU A 182 -7.53 -15.59 -15.54
C LEU A 182 -6.04 -15.87 -15.66
N THR A 183 -5.55 -16.12 -16.87
CA THR A 183 -4.11 -16.24 -17.14
C THR A 183 -3.61 -14.90 -17.66
N ILE A 184 -2.62 -14.31 -17.00
CA ILE A 184 -2.02 -13.02 -17.34
C ILE A 184 -0.59 -13.27 -17.80
N ASN A 185 -0.23 -12.78 -18.98
CA ASN A 185 1.16 -12.79 -19.44
C ASN A 185 1.84 -11.54 -18.87
N LEU A 186 2.90 -11.74 -18.09
CA LEU A 186 3.61 -10.63 -17.47
C LEU A 186 4.70 -10.15 -18.41
N VAL A 187 4.64 -8.87 -18.74
CA VAL A 187 5.77 -8.13 -19.30
C VAL A 187 6.43 -7.35 -18.18
N LYS A 188 7.76 -7.24 -18.23
CA LYS A 188 8.52 -6.49 -17.24
C LYS A 188 8.06 -5.02 -17.24
N PRO A 189 7.72 -4.43 -16.08
CA PRO A 189 7.41 -3.01 -15.97
C PRO A 189 8.67 -2.14 -16.17
N ASP A 190 8.46 -0.85 -16.40
CA ASP A 190 9.54 0.09 -16.72
C ASP A 190 10.36 0.44 -15.47
N ASP A 191 9.71 0.73 -14.34
CA ASP A 191 10.42 0.87 -13.07
C ASP A 191 10.44 -0.46 -12.30
N GLU A 192 11.54 -0.69 -11.58
CA GLU A 192 11.77 -1.93 -10.85
C GLU A 192 11.67 -1.72 -9.35
N PHE A 193 10.56 -2.17 -8.78
CA PHE A 193 10.36 -2.30 -7.35
C PHE A 193 10.53 -3.76 -6.89
N ALA A 194 10.93 -3.94 -5.63
CA ALA A 194 10.96 -5.26 -4.99
C ALA A 194 9.58 -5.95 -4.98
N TRP A 195 8.52 -5.14 -4.93
CA TRP A 195 7.14 -5.57 -5.10
C TRP A 195 6.45 -4.73 -6.15
N GLN A 196 5.97 -5.41 -7.19
CA GLN A 196 5.17 -4.84 -8.25
C GLN A 196 3.70 -5.07 -8.01
N VAL A 197 2.86 -4.19 -8.53
CA VAL A 197 1.41 -4.29 -8.38
C VAL A 197 0.71 -4.08 -9.70
N LEU A 198 -0.08 -5.07 -10.11
CA LEU A 198 -1.03 -4.95 -11.21
C LEU A 198 -2.46 -4.82 -10.68
N ARG A 199 -3.32 -4.19 -11.47
CA ARG A 199 -4.73 -4.03 -11.20
C ARG A 199 -5.55 -4.87 -12.16
N ILE A 200 -6.44 -5.69 -11.60
CA ILE A 200 -7.51 -6.38 -12.32
C ILE A 200 -8.78 -5.56 -12.12
N GLN A 201 -9.37 -5.11 -13.22
CA GLN A 201 -10.56 -4.27 -13.26
C GLN A 201 -11.71 -5.09 -13.84
N ALA A 202 -12.72 -5.39 -13.02
CA ALA A 202 -13.96 -6.01 -13.50
C ALA A 202 -14.80 -5.03 -14.33
N HIS A 203 -15.72 -5.57 -15.12
CA HIS A 203 -16.79 -4.78 -15.75
C HIS A 203 -17.60 -4.05 -14.67
N ARG A 204 -17.90 -2.77 -14.89
CA ARG A 204 -18.87 -2.06 -14.06
C ARG A 204 -20.24 -2.21 -14.70
N PRO A 205 -21.33 -2.37 -13.93
CA PRO A 205 -22.69 -2.34 -14.47
C PRO A 205 -23.01 -1.06 -15.25
N GLU A 206 -22.29 0.02 -14.96
CA GLU A 206 -22.36 1.31 -15.63
C GLU A 206 -21.79 1.25 -17.06
N ASP A 207 -20.80 0.40 -17.29
CA ASP A 207 -20.17 0.19 -18.60
C ASP A 207 -21.13 -0.55 -19.58
N ASP A 208 -22.16 -1.23 -19.04
CA ASP A 208 -23.22 -1.90 -19.82
C ASP A 208 -24.41 -0.97 -20.16
N ILE A 209 -24.41 0.28 -19.67
CA ILE A 209 -25.42 1.28 -20.04
C ILE A 209 -25.07 1.81 -21.43
N LEU A 210 -25.63 1.15 -22.45
CA LEU A 210 -25.66 1.64 -23.83
C LEU A 210 -25.98 3.14 -23.88
N GLU A 211 -25.26 3.88 -24.75
CA GLU A 211 -25.50 5.28 -25.07
C GLU A 211 -27.01 5.59 -25.08
N THR A 212 -27.47 6.34 -24.09
CA THR A 212 -28.78 6.97 -24.17
C THR A 212 -28.65 8.11 -25.17
N LYS A 213 -28.99 7.81 -26.43
CA LYS A 213 -29.22 8.83 -27.46
C LYS A 213 -30.42 9.66 -27.01
N PHE A 214 -30.14 10.81 -26.40
CA PHE A 214 -31.09 11.90 -26.27
C PHE A 214 -30.92 12.86 -27.45
#